data_AF-A0A4S0RGN6-F1
#
_entry.id   AF-A0A4S0RGN6-F1
#
_cell.length_a   1.000
_cell.length_b   1.000
_cell.length_c   1.000
_cell.angle_alpha   90.00
_cell.angle_beta   90.00
_cell.angle_gamma   90.00
#
_symmetry.space_group_name_H-M   'P 1'
#
loop_
_entity.id
_entity.type
_entity.pdbx_description
1 polymer ?
#
loop_
_entity_poly.entity_id
_entity_poly.type
_entity_poly.pdbx_seq_one_letter_code
_entity_poly.pdbx_strand_id
1 'polypeptide(L)'
;AGLAPAGQTQQDRQLAFLNAAADRNTVAPERVVPPASPYVLQAGAVIPAALVTGIRSDLPGQITAQVTQNVYDSPTGRSLLIPQGTRVIGQYDSGVGFGQKRVLLVWNRLIFPDGRSIVLERQPGADGQGYAG
;
A
#
# COMPACT_ATOMS: atom_id res chain seq x y z
N ALA A 1 0.03 -19.76 -41.45
CA ALA A 1 1.27 -19.23 -40.82
C ALA A 1 0.98 -17.83 -40.32
N GLY A 2 1.03 -17.61 -39.00
CA GLY A 2 0.66 -16.33 -38.38
C GLY A 2 1.78 -15.30 -38.47
N LEU A 3 1.42 -14.08 -38.85
CA LEU A 3 2.30 -12.91 -38.91
C LEU A 3 2.59 -12.38 -37.50
N ALA A 4 3.88 -12.30 -37.14
CA ALA A 4 4.34 -11.54 -35.98
C ALA A 4 4.47 -10.04 -36.37
N PRO A 5 4.16 -9.08 -35.47
CA PRO A 5 4.26 -7.66 -35.79
C PRO A 5 5.74 -7.23 -35.84
N ALA A 6 6.13 -6.52 -36.88
CA ALA A 6 7.46 -5.94 -37.03
C ALA A 6 7.68 -4.86 -35.95
N GLY A 7 8.81 -4.95 -35.24
CA GLY A 7 9.19 -4.00 -34.19
C GLY A 7 9.53 -2.63 -34.77
N GLN A 8 9.00 -1.58 -34.16
CA GLN A 8 9.26 -0.17 -34.53
C GLN A 8 10.77 0.14 -34.49
N THR A 9 11.29 0.72 -35.56
CA THR A 9 12.73 1.03 -35.67
C THR A 9 13.11 2.22 -34.78
N GLN A 10 14.40 2.37 -34.47
CA GLN A 10 14.90 3.53 -33.70
C GLN A 10 14.58 4.86 -34.38
N GLN A 11 14.64 4.90 -35.72
CA GLN A 11 14.27 6.06 -36.52
C GLN A 11 12.79 6.43 -36.36
N ASP A 12 11.89 5.44 -36.33
CA ASP A 12 10.45 5.71 -36.13
C ASP A 12 10.17 6.34 -34.76
N ARG A 13 10.86 5.88 -33.71
CA ARG A 13 10.76 6.50 -32.37
C ARG A 13 11.32 7.92 -32.34
N GLN A 14 12.40 8.18 -33.06
CA GLN A 14 13.03 9.49 -33.12
C GLN A 14 12.16 10.50 -33.90
N LEU A 15 11.55 10.07 -35.00
CA LEU A 15 10.57 10.85 -35.75
C LEU A 15 9.30 11.10 -34.93
N ALA A 16 8.81 10.11 -34.20
CA ALA A 16 7.66 10.27 -33.30
C ALA A 16 7.93 11.27 -32.17
N PHE A 17 9.16 11.30 -31.65
CA PHE A 17 9.57 12.28 -30.63
C PHE A 17 9.62 13.71 -31.19
N LEU A 18 10.19 13.90 -32.38
CA LEU A 18 10.27 15.21 -33.03
C LEU A 18 8.89 15.75 -33.45
N ASN A 19 7.98 14.86 -33.84
CA ASN A 19 6.62 15.18 -34.25
C ASN A 19 5.61 15.18 -33.09
N ALA A 20 6.06 14.95 -31.85
CA ALA A 20 5.19 14.98 -30.69
C ALA A 20 4.58 16.39 -30.55
N ALA A 21 3.26 16.45 -30.36
CA ALA A 21 2.58 17.72 -30.15
C ALA A 21 3.15 18.41 -28.91
N ALA A 22 3.45 19.70 -29.03
CA ALA A 22 3.90 20.49 -27.89
C ALA A 22 2.83 20.47 -26.80
N ASP A 23 3.22 20.10 -25.58
CA ASP A 23 2.32 20.17 -24.43
C ASP A 23 2.00 21.64 -24.14
N ARG A 24 0.74 22.02 -24.38
CA ARG A 24 0.22 23.37 -24.15
C ARG A 24 -0.51 23.47 -22.82
N ASN A 25 -0.50 22.42 -22.01
CA ASN A 25 -1.14 22.42 -20.71
C ASN A 25 -0.26 23.17 -19.72
N THR A 26 -0.40 24.49 -19.73
CA THR A 26 0.39 25.41 -18.89
C THR A 26 0.01 25.37 -17.41
N VAL A 27 -1.12 24.75 -17.09
CA VAL A 27 -1.63 24.62 -15.72
C VAL A 27 -2.13 23.20 -15.52
N ALA A 28 -1.79 22.59 -14.38
CA ALA A 28 -2.35 21.30 -14.01
C ALA A 28 -3.89 21.39 -13.95
N PRO A 29 -4.63 20.39 -14.47
CA PRO A 29 -6.09 20.38 -14.36
C PRO A 29 -6.55 20.21 -12.91
N GLU A 30 -5.75 19.52 -12.09
CA GLU A 30 -6.03 19.27 -10.68
C GLU A 30 -5.61 20.46 -9.80
N ARG A 31 -6.17 20.51 -8.59
CA ARG A 31 -5.86 21.54 -7.59
C ARG A 31 -5.40 20.88 -6.31
N VAL A 32 -4.52 21.55 -5.58
CA VAL A 32 -4.15 21.15 -4.21
C VAL A 32 -5.40 21.27 -3.34
N VAL A 33 -5.77 20.18 -2.67
CA VAL A 33 -6.93 20.11 -1.78
C VAL A 33 -6.44 20.02 -0.34
N PRO A 34 -7.03 20.80 0.60
CA PRO A 34 -6.71 20.65 2.01
C PRO A 34 -7.14 19.27 2.53
N PRO A 35 -6.49 18.73 3.57
CA PRO A 35 -6.96 17.51 4.21
C PRO A 35 -8.40 17.63 4.72
N ALA A 36 -9.17 16.56 4.64
CA ALA A 36 -10.55 16.52 5.14
C ALA A 36 -10.65 16.71 6.68
N SER A 37 -9.55 16.50 7.41
CA SER A 37 -9.47 16.60 8.86
C SER A 37 -8.03 16.91 9.28
N PRO A 38 -7.82 17.65 10.39
CA PRO A 38 -6.50 17.78 11.01
C PRO A 38 -5.98 16.44 11.58
N TYR A 39 -6.88 15.49 11.86
CA TYR A 39 -6.54 14.14 12.33
C TYR A 39 -6.60 13.18 11.15
N VAL A 40 -5.52 13.16 10.36
CA VAL A 40 -5.45 12.31 9.16
C VAL A 40 -4.12 11.57 9.10
N LEU A 41 -4.21 10.30 8.73
CA LEU A 41 -3.08 9.52 8.25
C LEU A 41 -3.19 9.46 6.72
N GLN A 42 -2.24 10.07 6.02
CA GLN A 42 -2.25 10.12 4.55
C GLN A 42 -1.73 8.81 3.95
N ALA A 43 -2.13 8.56 2.70
CA ALA A 43 -1.60 7.45 1.92
C ALA A 43 -0.06 7.50 1.85
N GLY A 44 0.58 6.34 1.95
CA GLY A 44 2.04 6.22 2.03
C GLY A 44 2.62 6.31 3.45
N ALA A 45 1.82 6.68 4.45
CA ALA A 45 2.23 6.53 5.84
C ALA A 45 2.39 5.05 6.23
N VAL A 46 3.39 4.77 7.07
CA VAL A 46 3.69 3.41 7.52
C VAL A 46 3.15 3.21 8.93
N ILE A 47 2.43 2.11 9.14
CA ILE A 47 2.03 1.64 10.47
C ILE A 47 2.96 0.49 10.87
N PRO A 48 4.02 0.75 11.66
CA PRO A 48 4.98 -0.25 12.08
C PRO A 48 4.32 -1.24 13.05
N ALA A 49 4.28 -2.51 12.67
CA ALA A 49 3.68 -3.58 13.46
C ALA A 49 4.51 -4.86 13.38
N ALA A 50 4.49 -5.64 14.45
CA ALA A 50 5.10 -6.95 14.54
C ALA A 50 4.03 -8.04 14.57
N LEU A 51 4.20 -9.12 13.82
CA LEU A 51 3.28 -10.25 13.88
C LEU A 51 3.28 -10.88 15.28
N VAL A 52 2.08 -11.09 15.82
CA VAL A 52 1.85 -11.83 17.08
C VAL A 52 1.62 -13.30 16.78
N THR A 53 0.91 -13.60 15.70
CA THR A 53 0.64 -14.97 15.24
C THR A 53 1.63 -15.37 14.16
N GLY A 54 2.11 -16.61 14.17
CA GLY A 54 2.84 -17.16 13.02
C GLY A 54 1.95 -17.29 11.79
N ILE A 55 2.53 -17.19 10.59
CA ILE A 55 1.86 -17.51 9.33
C ILE A 55 2.18 -18.96 8.98
N ARG A 56 1.17 -19.76 8.66
CA ARG A 56 1.35 -21.10 8.09
C ARG A 56 0.79 -21.12 6.68
N SER A 57 1.64 -21.34 5.67
CA SER A 57 1.28 -21.21 4.26
C SER A 57 0.37 -22.31 3.71
N ASP A 58 -0.02 -23.29 4.52
CA ASP A 58 -0.80 -24.47 4.10
C ASP A 58 -2.31 -24.24 4.09
N LEU A 59 -2.81 -23.24 4.85
CA LEU A 59 -4.23 -22.93 4.93
C LEU A 59 -4.46 -21.41 5.01
N PRO A 60 -5.47 -20.86 4.33
CA PRO A 60 -5.82 -19.45 4.49
C PRO A 60 -6.32 -19.23 5.91
N GLY A 61 -5.96 -18.08 6.49
CA GLY A 61 -6.24 -17.85 7.90
C GLY A 61 -6.21 -16.39 8.31
N GLN A 62 -6.65 -16.15 9.54
CA GLN A 62 -6.54 -14.85 10.18
C GLN A 62 -5.13 -14.67 10.76
N ILE A 63 -4.59 -13.47 10.62
CA ILE A 63 -3.34 -13.04 11.25
C ILE A 63 -3.57 -11.86 12.17
N THR A 64 -2.75 -11.77 13.20
CA THR A 64 -2.72 -10.63 14.11
C THR A 64 -1.31 -10.07 14.21
N ALA A 65 -1.20 -8.75 14.08
CA ALA A 65 0.00 -8.00 14.40
C ALA A 65 -0.28 -6.98 15.50
N GLN A 66 0.79 -6.49 16.13
CA GLN A 66 0.74 -5.46 17.15
C GLN A 66 1.60 -4.28 16.73
N VAL A 67 1.01 -3.08 16.78
CA VAL A 67 1.71 -1.82 16.50
C VAL A 67 2.83 -1.62 17.51
N THR A 68 4.05 -1.41 17.02
CA THR A 68 5.27 -1.38 17.84
C THR A 68 5.67 0.01 18.31
N GLN A 69 5.14 1.06 17.69
CA GLN A 69 5.40 2.45 18.06
C GLN A 69 4.18 3.33 17.74
N ASN A 70 4.09 4.46 18.44
CA ASN A 70 3.03 5.46 18.23
C ASN A 70 3.07 6.02 16.79
N VAL A 71 1.92 6.08 16.14
CA VAL A 71 1.74 6.72 14.82
C VAL A 71 0.95 8.00 14.99
N TYR A 72 1.51 9.10 14.49
CA TYR A 72 0.95 10.44 14.59
C TYR A 72 0.35 10.90 13.25
N ASP A 73 -0.39 12.01 13.26
CA ASP A 73 -0.96 12.60 12.06
C ASP A 73 0.13 12.94 11.02
N SER A 74 -0.18 12.73 9.74
CA SER A 74 0.77 12.99 8.66
C SER A 74 1.11 14.46 8.46
N PRO A 75 0.18 15.43 8.59
CA PRO A 75 0.50 16.83 8.33
C PRO A 75 1.46 17.48 9.33
N THR A 76 1.32 17.17 10.62
CA THR A 76 2.05 17.86 11.70
C THR A 76 2.89 16.93 12.57
N GLY A 77 2.57 15.63 12.64
CA GLY A 77 3.23 14.67 13.51
C GLY A 77 3.00 14.90 15.01
N ARG A 78 1.96 15.64 15.40
CA ARG A 78 1.72 16.06 16.79
C ARG A 78 0.59 15.32 17.47
N SER A 79 -0.42 14.92 16.71
CA SER A 79 -1.62 14.26 17.20
C SER A 79 -1.43 12.76 17.12
N LEU A 80 -1.47 12.07 18.26
CA LEU A 80 -1.40 10.61 18.32
C LEU A 80 -2.68 10.01 17.71
N LEU A 81 -2.55 9.29 16.60
CA LEU A 81 -3.69 8.66 15.91
C LEU A 81 -3.76 7.16 16.20
N ILE A 82 -2.62 6.46 16.20
CA ILE A 82 -2.56 5.02 16.48
C ILE A 82 -1.54 4.78 17.59
N PRO A 83 -1.98 4.54 18.83
CA PRO A 83 -1.11 4.20 19.94
C PRO A 83 -0.36 2.89 19.72
N GLN A 84 0.87 2.81 20.23
CA GLN A 84 1.58 1.56 20.42
C GLN A 84 0.71 0.56 21.17
N GLY A 85 0.79 -0.72 20.79
CA GLY A 85 -0.01 -1.79 21.37
C GLY A 85 -1.36 -2.01 20.70
N THR A 86 -1.79 -1.12 19.78
CA THR A 86 -2.93 -1.35 18.89
C THR A 86 -2.77 -2.69 18.17
N ARG A 87 -3.83 -3.51 18.12
CA ARG A 87 -3.82 -4.77 17.36
C ARG A 87 -4.32 -4.54 15.94
N VAL A 88 -3.64 -5.14 14.98
CA VAL A 88 -4.02 -5.15 13.57
C VAL A 88 -4.48 -6.55 13.23
N ILE A 89 -5.71 -6.68 12.73
CA ILE A 89 -6.29 -7.95 12.29
C ILE A 89 -6.30 -7.98 10.78
N GLY A 90 -5.76 -9.07 10.22
CA GLY A 90 -5.68 -9.29 8.79
C GLY A 90 -6.03 -10.71 8.40
N GLN A 91 -6.03 -10.95 7.11
CA GLN A 91 -6.21 -12.25 6.50
C GLN A 91 -5.08 -12.48 5.51
N TYR A 92 -4.65 -13.72 5.40
CA TYR A 92 -3.74 -14.13 4.34
C TYR A 92 -4.34 -15.29 3.57
N ASP A 93 -3.98 -15.38 2.29
CA ASP A 93 -4.35 -16.49 1.43
C ASP A 93 -3.18 -17.46 1.28
N SER A 94 -3.48 -18.76 1.19
CA SER A 94 -2.48 -19.83 1.04
C SER A 94 -2.08 -20.08 -0.42
N GLY A 95 -2.50 -19.21 -1.35
CA GLY A 95 -2.17 -19.27 -2.76
C GLY A 95 -0.72 -18.90 -3.08
N VAL A 96 0.25 -19.57 -2.47
CA VAL A 96 1.67 -19.47 -2.84
C VAL A 96 1.93 -20.52 -3.92
N GLY A 97 2.07 -20.09 -5.17
CA GLY A 97 2.50 -20.98 -6.26
C GLY A 97 3.88 -21.58 -5.95
N PHE A 98 4.16 -22.79 -6.44
CA PHE A 98 5.43 -23.47 -6.21
C PHE A 98 6.62 -22.53 -6.54
N GLY A 99 7.43 -22.17 -5.53
CA GLY A 99 8.57 -21.26 -5.67
C GLY A 99 8.35 -19.79 -5.23
N GLN A 100 7.14 -19.38 -4.84
CA GLN A 100 6.91 -18.05 -4.26
C GLN A 100 7.22 -18.02 -2.75
N LYS A 101 8.04 -17.05 -2.31
CA LYS A 101 8.46 -16.85 -0.90
C LYS A 101 7.64 -15.78 -0.16
N ARG A 102 6.54 -15.29 -0.75
CA ARG A 102 5.77 -14.15 -0.23
C ARG A 102 4.30 -14.53 -0.12
N VAL A 103 3.73 -14.29 1.05
CA VAL A 103 2.33 -14.59 1.35
C VAL A 103 1.53 -13.32 1.15
N LEU A 104 0.53 -13.33 0.28
CA LEU A 104 -0.34 -12.17 0.09
C LEU A 104 -1.19 -11.96 1.35
N LEU A 105 -1.04 -10.79 1.98
CA LEU A 105 -1.78 -10.44 3.17
C LEU A 105 -2.58 -9.14 3.00
N VAL A 106 -3.75 -9.09 3.64
CA VAL A 106 -4.57 -7.87 3.76
C VAL A 106 -4.86 -7.57 5.23
N TRP A 107 -4.87 -6.29 5.59
CA TRP A 107 -5.25 -5.81 6.91
C TRP A 107 -6.67 -5.25 6.88
N ASN A 108 -7.51 -5.75 7.78
CA ASN A 108 -8.95 -5.49 7.75
C ASN A 108 -9.38 -4.52 8.86
N ARG A 109 -8.71 -4.53 10.02
CA ARG A 109 -9.17 -3.78 11.20
C ARG A 109 -8.03 -3.42 12.15
N LEU A 110 -8.10 -2.23 12.73
CA LEU A 110 -7.34 -1.84 13.92
C LEU A 110 -8.23 -1.92 15.16
N ILE A 111 -7.68 -2.41 16.26
CA ILE A 111 -8.30 -2.47 17.58
C ILE A 111 -7.39 -1.71 18.55
N PHE A 112 -7.85 -0.56 19.00
CA PHE A 112 -7.12 0.33 19.91
C PHE A 112 -7.06 -0.25 21.33
N PRO A 113 -6.07 0.15 22.16
CA PRO A 113 -5.95 -0.32 23.54
C PRO A 113 -7.18 -0.03 24.42
N ASP A 114 -7.95 1.00 24.08
CA ASP A 114 -9.19 1.39 24.76
C ASP A 114 -10.44 0.64 24.27
N GLY A 115 -10.27 -0.33 23.37
CA GLY A 115 -11.35 -1.15 22.81
C GLY A 115 -12.07 -0.56 21.61
N ARG A 116 -11.76 0.69 21.20
CA ARG A 116 -12.29 1.25 19.95
C ARG A 116 -11.71 0.50 18.74
N SER A 117 -12.37 0.60 17.59
CA SER A 117 -11.87 -0.02 16.36
C SER A 117 -12.17 0.81 15.12
N ILE A 118 -11.37 0.60 14.08
CA ILE A 118 -11.57 1.17 12.74
C ILE A 118 -11.31 0.11 11.67
N VAL A 119 -12.11 0.13 10.61
CA VAL A 119 -12.00 -0.77 9.46
C VAL A 119 -11.01 -0.19 8.46
N LEU A 120 -10.13 -1.03 7.91
CA LEU A 120 -9.08 -0.66 6.95
C LEU A 120 -9.42 -1.02 5.49
N GLU A 121 -10.60 -1.60 5.24
CA GLU A 121 -11.07 -1.98 3.90
C GLU A 121 -10.05 -2.81 3.08
N ARG A 122 -9.32 -3.71 3.76
CA ARG A 122 -8.34 -4.64 3.16
C ARG A 122 -7.09 -3.93 2.60
N GLN A 123 -6.47 -3.05 3.37
CA GLN A 123 -5.18 -2.46 2.99
C GLN A 123 -4.12 -3.55 2.76
N PRO A 124 -3.33 -3.49 1.68
CA PRO A 124 -2.25 -4.44 1.44
C PRO A 124 -1.15 -4.28 2.50
N GLY A 125 -0.59 -5.41 2.96
CA GLY A 125 0.60 -5.40 3.81
C GLY A 125 1.88 -5.09 3.03
N ALA A 126 2.87 -4.56 3.75
CA ALA A 126 4.24 -4.47 3.27
C ALA A 126 5.19 -5.07 4.31
N ASP A 127 6.28 -5.68 3.87
CA ASP A 127 7.33 -6.19 4.75
C ASP A 127 8.17 -5.06 5.37
N GLY A 128 9.08 -5.41 6.28
CA GLY A 128 9.96 -4.44 6.95
C GLY A 128 10.93 -3.69 6.02
N GLN A 129 11.02 -4.08 4.74
CA GLN A 129 11.77 -3.37 3.70
C GLN A 129 10.87 -2.57 2.76
N GLY A 130 9.55 -2.53 3.01
CA GLY A 130 8.59 -1.77 2.23
C GLY A 130 8.11 -2.46 0.97
N TYR A 131 8.42 -3.74 0.77
CA TYR A 131 7.84 -4.48 -0.35
C TYR A 131 6.41 -4.91 -0.03
N ALA A 132 5.49 -4.63 -0.96
CA ALA A 132 4.14 -5.18 -0.91
C ALA A 132 4.15 -6.72 -1.06
N GLY A 133 3.25 -7.39 -0.35
CA GLY A 133 3.14 -8.84 -0.33
C GLY A 133 3.06 -9.36 1.09
#